data_AF-A0A099UH46-F1
#
_entry.id   AF-A0A099UH46-F1
#
_cell.length_a   1.000
_cell.length_b   1.000
_cell.length_c   1.000
_cell.angle_alpha   90.00
_cell.angle_beta   90.00
_cell.angle_gamma   90.00
#
_symmetry.space_group_name_H-M   'P 1'
#
loop_
_entity.id
_entity.type
_entity.pdbx_description
1 polymer ?
#
loop_
_entity_poly.entity_id
_entity_poly.type
_entity_poly.pdbx_seq_one_letter_code
_entity_poly.pdbx_strand_id
1 'polypeptide(L)' 'MNGLFGINGLSGYFLSVALLLVIVFVLGYLAITTQKNQVNNPYIIENPSALEKKSMDNAKHYKIQ' A
#
# COMPACT_ATOMS: atom_id res chain seq x y z
N MET A 1 32.31 7.36 17.90
CA MET A 1 31.31 7.30 16.80
C MET A 1 31.96 7.80 15.51
N ASN A 2 32.81 7.00 14.85
CA ASN A 2 33.44 7.37 13.58
C ASN A 2 33.14 6.27 12.55
N GLY A 3 31.97 6.27 11.91
CA GLY A 3 31.78 5.25 10.87
C GLY A 3 30.40 5.08 10.25
N LEU A 4 29.33 5.72 10.74
CA LEU A 4 28.02 5.44 10.13
C LEU A 4 27.84 6.13 8.76
N PHE A 5 28.66 7.15 8.42
CA PHE A 5 28.60 7.89 7.14
C PHE A 5 29.97 8.50 6.69
N GLY A 6 31.04 7.71 6.48
CA GLY A 6 32.30 8.20 5.87
C GLY A 6 32.29 8.12 4.33
N ILE A 7 32.84 9.07 3.54
CA ILE A 7 34.25 9.58 3.57
C ILE A 7 34.39 11.08 3.92
N ASN A 8 33.31 11.86 3.90
CA ASN A 8 33.13 13.16 4.56
C ASN A 8 31.62 13.24 4.79
N GLY A 9 31.10 13.39 6.00
CA GLY A 9 29.67 13.15 6.34
C GLY A 9 28.63 13.72 5.36
N LEU A 10 28.96 14.80 4.66
CA LEU A 10 28.17 15.39 3.58
C LEU A 10 27.96 14.46 2.36
N SER A 11 29.01 13.75 1.92
CA SER A 11 28.92 12.80 0.79
C SER A 11 28.01 11.61 1.11
N GLY A 12 28.12 11.06 2.32
CA GLY A 12 27.24 9.99 2.80
C GLY A 12 25.78 10.44 2.88
N TYR A 13 25.54 11.67 3.34
CA TYR A 13 24.20 12.27 3.36
C TYR A 13 23.59 12.34 1.94
N PHE A 14 24.31 12.89 0.96
CA PHE A 14 23.80 12.98 -0.41
C PHE A 14 23.53 11.61 -1.02
N LEU A 15 24.39 10.62 -0.76
CA LEU A 15 24.18 9.26 -1.21
C LEU A 15 22.91 8.64 -0.62
N SER A 16 22.68 8.81 0.69
CA SER A 16 21.47 8.32 1.35
C SER A 16 20.20 8.99 0.85
N VAL A 17 20.23 10.31 0.64
CA VAL A 17 19.09 11.05 0.08
C VAL A 17 18.77 10.58 -1.33
N ALA A 18 19.78 10.44 -2.20
CA ALA A 18 19.59 9.94 -3.55
C ALA A 18 18.98 8.53 -3.55
N LEU A 19 19.48 7.64 -2.69
CA LEU A 19 18.93 6.29 -2.53
C LEU A 19 17.46 6.31 -2.10
N LEU A 20 17.10 7.14 -1.11
CA LEU A 20 15.72 7.28 -0.66
C LEU A 20 14.80 7.81 -1.76
N LEU A 21 15.24 8.81 -2.54
CA LEU A 21 14.45 9.34 -3.65
C LEU A 21 14.22 8.30 -4.74
N VAL A 22 15.21 7.47 -5.06
CA VAL A 22 15.06 6.37 -6.01
C VAL A 22 14.02 5.36 -5.51
N ILE A 23 14.09 4.97 -4.23
CA ILE A 23 13.11 4.05 -3.64
C ILE A 23 11.70 4.63 -3.71
N VAL A 24 11.52 5.90 -3.31
CA VAL A 24 10.22 6.58 -3.35
C VAL A 24 9.68 6.63 -4.78
N PHE A 25 10.52 6.96 -5.75
CA PHE A 25 10.13 7.02 -7.16
C PHE A 25 9.67 5.65 -7.69
N VAL A 26 10.44 4.59 -7.43
CA VAL A 26 10.11 3.22 -7.87
C VAL A 26 8.80 2.75 -7.24
N LEU A 27 8.64 2.91 -5.92
CA LEU A 27 7.42 2.50 -5.23
C LEU A 27 6.20 3.29 -5.71
N GLY A 28 6.34 4.60 -5.93
CA GLY A 28 5.29 5.45 -6.50
C GLY A 28 4.88 5.00 -7.91
N TYR A 29 5.85 4.69 -8.77
CA TYR A 29 5.60 4.18 -10.11
C TYR A 29 4.85 2.84 -10.10
N LEU A 30 5.26 1.90 -9.24
CA LEU A 30 4.59 0.60 -9.07
C LEU A 30 3.16 0.76 -8.54
N ALA A 31 2.93 1.69 -7.61
CA ALA A 31 1.61 1.98 -7.07
C ALA A 31 0.67 2.52 -8.15
N ILE A 32 1.10 3.52 -8.93
CA ILE A 32 0.31 4.09 -10.04
C ILE A 32 0.02 3.01 -11.09
N THR A 33 1.01 2.19 -11.44
CA THR A 33 0.83 1.10 -12.41
C THR A 33 -0.20 0.08 -11.93
N THR A 34 -0.11 -0.33 -10.66
CA THR A 34 -1.09 -1.23 -10.05
C THR A 34 -2.49 -0.62 -10.06
N GLN A 35 -2.64 0.64 -9.65
CA GLN A 35 -3.93 1.33 -9.66
C GLN A 35 -4.54 1.41 -11.07
N LYS A 36 -3.73 1.75 -12.08
CA LYS A 36 -4.17 1.78 -13.49
C LYS A 36 -4.63 0.41 -14.00
N ASN A 37 -3.92 -0.66 -13.61
CA ASN A 37 -4.26 -2.01 -14.03
C ASN A 37 -5.57 -2.50 -13.39
N GLN A 38 -5.81 -2.16 -12.12
CA GLN A 38 -7.02 -2.58 -11.41
C GLN A 38 -8.24 -1.71 -11.72
N VAL A 39 -8.06 -0.47 -12.19
CA VAL A 39 -9.18 0.41 -12.57
C VAL A 39 -10.09 -0.21 -13.64
N ASN A 40 -9.49 -0.99 -14.56
CA ASN A 40 -10.22 -1.69 -15.62
C ASN A 40 -10.52 -3.16 -15.26
N ASN A 41 -10.17 -3.59 -14.05
CA ASN A 41 -10.39 -4.95 -13.57
C ASN A 41 -11.28 -4.94 -12.31
N PRO A 42 -12.56 -4.55 -12.45
CA PRO A 42 -13.48 -4.56 -11.33
C PRO A 42 -13.71 -5.99 -10.85
N TYR A 43 -13.81 -6.17 -9.53
CA TYR A 43 -14.17 -7.45 -8.94
C TYR A 43 -15.54 -7.91 -9.48
N ILE A 44 -15.55 -9.09 -10.10
CA ILE A 44 -16.79 -9.72 -10.57
C ILE A 44 -17.37 -10.51 -9.40
N ILE A 45 -18.62 -10.20 -9.05
CA ILE A 45 -19.36 -10.99 -8.08
C ILE A 45 -19.96 -12.18 -8.83
N GLU A 46 -19.25 -13.31 -8.82
CA GLU A 46 -19.69 -14.55 -9.49
C GLU A 46 -20.94 -15.16 -8.85
N ASN A 47 -21.06 -15.04 -7.52
CA ASN A 47 -22.22 -15.54 -6.78
C ASN A 47 -22.81 -14.46 -5.86
N PRO A 48 -23.69 -13.58 -6.39
CA PRO A 48 -24.34 -12.54 -5.60
C PRO A 48 -25.19 -13.08 -4.45
N SER A 49 -25.65 -14.33 -4.55
CA SER A 49 -26.45 -15.01 -3.52
C SER A 49 -25.60 -15.55 -2.37
N ALA A 50 -24.29 -15.77 -2.58
CA ALA A 50 -23.32 -16.06 -1.52
C ALA A 50 -22.83 -14.80 -0.80
N LEU A 51 -23.11 -13.60 -1.35
CA LEU A 51 -22.89 -12.37 -0.60
C LEU A 51 -23.98 -12.26 0.45
N GLU A 52 -23.60 -12.48 1.71
CA GLU A 52 -24.45 -12.28 2.88
C GLU A 52 -24.77 -10.79 3.11
N LYS A 53 -25.52 -10.18 2.19
CA LYS A 53 -25.93 -8.76 2.29
C LYS A 53 -26.98 -8.52 3.38
N LYS A 54 -27.65 -9.59 3.82
CA LYS A 54 -28.65 -9.60 4.88
C LYS A 54 -28.70 -10.97 5.55
N SER A 55 -27.59 -11.38 6.17
CA SER A 55 -27.63 -12.58 7.02
C SER A 55 -28.48 -12.29 8.24
N MET A 56 -29.42 -13.18 8.55
CA MET A 56 -30.17 -13.10 9.81
C MET A 56 -29.23 -13.23 11.02
N ASP A 57 -28.04 -13.81 10.84
CA ASP A 57 -27.01 -13.89 11.87
C ASP A 57 -26.36 -12.53 12.17
N ASN A 58 -26.37 -11.57 11.23
CA ASN A 58 -25.89 -10.20 11.51
C ASN A 58 -26.73 -9.53 12.61
N ALA A 59 -28.01 -9.89 12.74
CA ALA A 59 -28.87 -9.38 13.81
C ALA A 59 -28.42 -9.85 15.20
N LYS A 60 -27.68 -10.97 15.31
CA LYS A 60 -27.13 -11.47 16.59
C LYS A 60 -25.95 -10.63 17.09
N HIS A 61 -25.29 -9.89 16.20
CA HIS A 61 -24.16 -9.02 16.51
C HIS A 61 -24.54 -7.54 16.61
N TYR A 62 -25.79 -7.19 16.28
CA TYR A 62 -26.32 -5.85 16.43
C TYR A 62 -26.85 -5.65 17.86
N LYS A 63 -26.06 -5.00 18.72
CA LYS A 63 -26.56 -4.47 20.01
C LYS A 63 -27.20 -3.11 19.75
N ILE A 64 -28.51 -3.01 19.97
CA ILE A 64 -29.17 -1.72 20.16
C ILE A 64 -28.68 -1.20 21.53
N GLN A 65 -27.92 -0.11 21.52
CA GLN A 65 -27.63 0.67 22.72
C GLN A 65 -28.84 1.49 23.12
#